data_AF-A0A1Z8VF93-F1
#
_entry.id   AF-A0A1Z8VF93-F1
#
_cell.length_a   1.000
_cell.length_b   1.000
_cell.length_c   1.000
_cell.angle_alpha   90.00
_cell.angle_beta   90.00
_cell.angle_gamma   90.00
#
_symmetry.space_group_name_H-M   'P 1'
#
loop_
_entity.id
_entity.type
_entity.pdbx_description
1 polymer ?
#
loop_
_entity_poly.entity_id
_entity_poly.type
_entity_poly.pdbx_seq_one_letter_code
_entity_poly.pdbx_strand_id
1 'polypeptide(L)'
;MLSGKLNRNRLVFLERHLVSVNAGPVLIGSQCSVADIFLYTSVRTVEETGGFGLMRDACDGEPFAGYKTVSEIANAVGEIEEVKATQSKFAECPI
;
A
#
# COMPACT_ATOMS: atom_id res chain seq x y z
N MET A 1 11.02 13.40 -14.65
CA MET A 1 9.72 13.85 -14.12
C MET A 1 8.49 13.09 -14.69
N LEU A 2 8.65 12.17 -15.66
CA LEU A 2 7.56 11.34 -16.22
C LEU A 2 7.08 10.20 -15.29
N SER A 3 7.96 9.64 -14.45
CA SER A 3 7.64 8.50 -13.57
C SER A 3 6.67 8.84 -12.44
N GLY A 4 6.83 10.01 -11.79
CA GLY A 4 5.94 10.43 -10.69
C GLY A 4 4.49 10.65 -11.13
N LYS A 5 4.28 11.26 -12.30
CA LYS A 5 2.94 11.47 -12.87
C LYS A 5 2.23 10.16 -13.19
N LEU A 6 2.95 9.18 -13.75
CA LEU A 6 2.39 7.87 -14.07
C LEU A 6 1.97 7.11 -12.80
N ASN A 7 2.82 7.07 -11.78
CA ASN A 7 2.52 6.38 -10.52
C ASN A 7 1.30 7.00 -9.82
N ARG A 8 1.21 8.33 -9.81
CA ARG A 8 0.02 9.03 -9.29
C ARG A 8 -1.24 8.65 -10.04
N ASN A 9 -1.21 8.65 -11.38
CA ASN A 9 -2.37 8.27 -12.19
C ASN A 9 -2.82 6.83 -11.93
N ARG A 10 -1.87 5.90 -11.73
CA ARG A 10 -2.16 4.50 -11.40
C ARG A 10 -2.81 4.37 -10.01
N LEU A 11 -2.33 5.08 -9.00
CA LEU A 11 -2.93 5.08 -7.67
C LEU A 11 -4.32 5.73 -7.68
N VAL A 12 -4.51 6.84 -8.39
CA VAL A 12 -5.84 7.46 -8.58
C VAL A 12 -6.81 6.49 -9.25
N PHE A 13 -6.36 5.77 -10.27
CA PHE A 13 -7.18 4.76 -10.93
C PHE A 13 -7.54 3.62 -9.97
N LEU A 14 -6.56 3.08 -9.25
CA LEU A 14 -6.77 2.00 -8.28
C LEU A 14 -7.76 2.42 -7.20
N GLU A 15 -7.56 3.56 -6.55
CA GLU A 15 -8.44 4.08 -5.51
C GLU A 15 -9.88 4.24 -6.01
N ARG A 16 -10.06 4.84 -7.20
CA ARG A 16 -11.39 4.98 -7.81
C ARG A 16 -12.04 3.62 -8.09
N HIS A 17 -11.26 2.65 -8.56
CA HIS A 17 -11.76 1.32 -8.81
C HIS A 17 -12.21 0.65 -7.50
N LEU A 18 -11.39 0.68 -6.46
CA LEU A 18 -11.69 0.10 -5.14
C LEU A 18 -12.95 0.72 -4.52
N VAL A 19 -13.09 2.04 -4.59
CA VAL A 19 -14.31 2.74 -4.17
C VAL A 19 -15.52 2.29 -4.99
N SER A 20 -15.38 2.18 -6.32
CA SER A 20 -16.50 1.80 -7.19
C SER A 20 -17.04 0.39 -6.96
N VAL A 21 -16.19 -0.53 -6.48
CA VAL A 21 -16.58 -1.91 -6.14
C VAL A 21 -16.86 -2.09 -4.65
N ASN A 22 -16.82 -0.99 -3.87
CA ASN A 22 -16.99 -1.01 -2.41
C ASN A 22 -16.05 -2.03 -1.73
N ALA A 23 -14.77 -1.99 -2.11
CA ALA A 23 -13.74 -2.86 -1.54
C ALA A 23 -13.48 -2.51 -0.05
N GLY A 24 -12.96 -3.49 0.69
CA GLY A 24 -12.69 -3.39 2.13
C GLY A 24 -13.43 -4.47 2.93
N PRO A 25 -12.81 -5.06 3.98
CA PRO A 25 -11.44 -4.86 4.45
C PRO A 25 -10.37 -5.55 3.58
N VAL A 26 -10.78 -6.31 2.57
CA VAL A 26 -9.94 -6.94 1.54
C VAL A 26 -10.37 -6.47 0.16
N LEU A 27 -9.53 -6.68 -0.85
CA LEU A 27 -9.73 -6.27 -2.24
C LEU A 27 -11.01 -6.85 -2.83
N ILE A 28 -11.28 -8.15 -2.62
CA ILE A 28 -12.42 -8.85 -3.21
C ILE A 28 -12.97 -9.89 -2.24
N GLY A 29 -14.29 -9.88 -2.04
CA GLY A 29 -14.99 -10.88 -1.24
C GLY A 29 -14.73 -10.72 0.25
N SER A 30 -14.62 -11.84 0.97
CA SER A 30 -14.53 -11.86 2.44
C SER A 30 -13.28 -12.54 2.98
N GLN A 31 -12.37 -12.99 2.12
CA GLN A 31 -11.14 -13.69 2.52
C GLN A 31 -9.92 -12.98 1.93
N CYS A 32 -8.86 -12.91 2.73
CA CYS A 32 -7.56 -12.42 2.27
C CYS A 32 -7.05 -13.33 1.16
N SER A 33 -6.65 -12.72 0.06
CA SER A 33 -6.07 -13.37 -1.12
C SER A 33 -4.63 -12.92 -1.33
N VAL A 34 -3.94 -13.54 -2.28
CA VAL A 34 -2.59 -13.10 -2.68
C VAL A 34 -2.59 -11.65 -3.19
N ALA A 35 -3.69 -11.17 -3.77
CA ALA A 35 -3.79 -9.79 -4.22
C ALA A 35 -3.72 -8.81 -3.03
N ASP A 36 -4.33 -9.17 -1.90
CA ASP A 36 -4.30 -8.37 -0.67
C ASP A 36 -2.89 -8.30 -0.10
N ILE A 37 -2.19 -9.44 -0.05
CA ILE A 37 -0.79 -9.51 0.35
C ILE A 37 0.09 -8.67 -0.57
N PHE A 38 -0.18 -8.67 -1.88
CA PHE A 38 0.57 -7.86 -2.85
C PHE A 38 0.35 -6.36 -2.63
N LEU A 39 -0.90 -5.94 -2.40
CA LEU A 39 -1.21 -4.55 -2.08
C LEU A 39 -0.54 -4.13 -0.77
N TYR A 40 -0.72 -4.91 0.30
CA TYR A 40 -0.09 -4.69 1.61
C TYR A 40 1.42 -4.53 1.48
N THR A 41 2.09 -5.49 0.82
CA THR A 41 3.54 -5.48 0.64
C THR A 41 3.97 -4.23 -0.14
N SER A 42 3.26 -3.88 -1.21
CA SER A 42 3.58 -2.69 -2.01
C SER A 42 3.47 -1.38 -1.20
N VAL A 43 2.45 -1.26 -0.35
CA VAL A 43 2.26 -0.10 0.54
C VAL A 43 3.37 -0.05 1.58
N ARG A 44 3.58 -1.14 2.34
CA ARG A 44 4.58 -1.21 3.40
C ARG A 44 6.01 -1.04 2.89
N THR A 45 6.32 -1.57 1.71
CA THR A 45 7.63 -1.33 1.07
C THR A 45 7.90 0.16 0.88
N VAL A 46 6.94 0.90 0.33
CA VAL A 46 7.11 2.35 0.10
C VAL A 46 7.15 3.12 1.43
N GLU A 47 6.36 2.73 2.42
CA GLU A 47 6.29 3.40 3.71
C GLU A 47 7.53 3.15 4.57
N GLU A 48 8.09 1.93 4.55
CA GLU A 48 9.00 1.48 5.61
C GLU A 48 10.40 1.10 5.12
N THR A 49 10.61 0.74 3.85
CA THR A 49 11.97 0.36 3.41
C THR A 49 12.84 1.60 3.16
N GLY A 50 14.15 1.44 3.36
CA GLY A 50 15.12 2.52 3.16
C GLY A 50 15.17 3.04 1.72
N GLY A 51 14.98 2.15 0.73
CA GLY A 51 15.08 2.46 -0.69
C GLY A 51 14.08 3.51 -1.20
N PHE A 52 12.99 3.75 -0.48
CA PHE A 52 11.94 4.71 -0.86
C PHE A 52 12.00 6.06 -0.13
N GLY A 53 13.06 6.34 0.65
CA GLY A 53 13.20 7.59 1.40
C GLY A 53 12.97 8.85 0.55
N LEU A 54 13.65 8.96 -0.60
CA LEU A 54 13.49 10.11 -1.52
C LEU A 54 12.06 10.25 -2.08
N MET A 55 11.34 9.13 -2.25
CA MET A 55 9.95 9.15 -2.72
C MET A 55 9.02 9.65 -1.60
N ARG A 56 9.25 9.21 -0.36
CA ARG A 56 8.49 9.69 0.81
C ARG A 56 8.72 11.18 1.03
N ASP A 57 9.97 11.66 0.96
CA ASP A 57 10.29 13.08 1.10
C ASP A 57 9.57 13.93 0.04
N ALA A 58 9.47 13.43 -1.20
CA ALA A 58 8.74 14.09 -2.28
C ALA A 58 7.21 14.10 -2.09
N CYS A 59 6.70 13.35 -1.10
CA CYS A 59 5.29 13.23 -0.75
C CYS A 59 5.02 13.72 0.68
N ASP A 60 5.87 14.61 1.23
CA ASP A 60 5.76 15.14 2.60
C ASP A 60 5.71 14.04 3.68
N GLY A 61 6.35 12.90 3.42
CA GLY A 61 6.36 11.72 4.29
C GLY A 61 5.14 10.80 4.14
N GLU A 62 4.10 11.22 3.41
CA GLU A 62 2.81 10.52 3.35
C GLU A 62 2.43 10.13 1.90
N PRO A 63 3.09 9.12 1.31
CA PRO A 63 2.90 8.74 -0.09
C PRO A 63 1.46 8.29 -0.44
N PHE A 64 0.68 7.88 0.56
CA PHE A 64 -0.68 7.37 0.39
C PHE A 64 -1.81 8.21 1.02
N ALA A 65 -1.54 9.40 1.57
CA ALA A 65 -2.55 10.22 2.27
C ALA A 65 -3.83 10.54 1.47
N GLY A 66 -3.76 10.51 0.13
CA GLY A 66 -4.90 10.74 -0.77
C GLY A 66 -5.66 9.48 -1.23
N TYR A 67 -5.27 8.28 -0.77
CA TYR A 67 -5.81 7.00 -1.23
C TYR A 67 -6.31 6.18 -0.04
N LYS A 68 -7.41 6.64 0.56
CA LYS A 68 -7.95 6.13 1.82
C LYS A 68 -8.24 4.63 1.76
N THR A 69 -8.90 4.15 0.70
CA THR A 69 -9.31 2.75 0.57
C THR A 69 -8.09 1.83 0.45
N VAL A 70 -7.07 2.27 -0.29
CA VAL A 70 -5.77 1.57 -0.36
C VAL A 70 -5.15 1.43 1.02
N SER A 71 -5.05 2.53 1.78
CA SER A 71 -4.47 2.52 3.12
C SER A 71 -5.28 1.66 4.10
N GLU A 72 -6.60 1.72 4.06
CA GLU A 72 -7.48 0.93 4.94
C GLU A 72 -7.34 -0.57 4.68
N ILE A 73 -7.29 -1.01 3.42
CA ILE A 73 -7.06 -2.42 3.07
C ILE A 73 -5.67 -2.86 3.52
N ALA A 74 -4.62 -2.08 3.23
CA ALA A 74 -3.26 -2.42 3.67
C ALA A 74 -3.16 -2.53 5.21
N ASN A 75 -3.80 -1.62 5.95
CA ASN A 75 -3.84 -1.68 7.41
C ASN A 75 -4.58 -2.93 7.90
N ALA A 76 -5.75 -3.24 7.32
CA ALA A 76 -6.51 -4.42 7.72
C ALA A 76 -5.76 -5.74 7.44
N VAL A 77 -5.07 -5.84 6.31
CA VAL A 77 -4.24 -7.01 5.96
C VAL A 77 -3.03 -7.14 6.89
N GLY A 78 -2.45 -6.01 7.31
CA GLY A 78 -1.33 -5.97 8.26
C GLY A 78 -1.66 -6.52 9.66
N GLU A 79 -2.94 -6.54 10.04
CA GLU A 79 -3.40 -7.08 11.32
C GLU A 79 -3.63 -8.59 11.30
N ILE A 80 -3.52 -9.26 10.15
CA ILE A 80 -3.54 -10.73 10.06
C ILE A 80 -2.31 -11.29 10.77
N GLU A 81 -2.49 -12.27 11.66
CA GLU A 81 -1.43 -12.77 12.57
C GLU A 81 -0.13 -13.15 11.82
N GLU A 82 -0.25 -13.93 10.75
CA GLU A 82 0.88 -14.38 9.94
C GLU A 82 1.56 -13.23 9.19
N VAL A 83 0.81 -12.22 8.76
CA VAL A 83 1.33 -11.03 8.08
C VAL A 83 2.07 -10.15 9.09
N LYS A 84 1.44 -9.88 10.24
CA LYS A 84 1.97 -9.09 11.35
C LYS A 84 3.28 -9.65 11.88
N ALA A 85 3.41 -10.97 11.95
CA ALA A 85 4.63 -11.65 12.36
C ALA A 85 5.85 -11.37 11.44
N THR A 86 5.61 -10.81 10.24
CA THR A 86 6.67 -10.52 9.26
C THR A 86 6.92 -9.02 9.03
N GLN A 87 6.22 -8.13 9.72
CA GLN A 87 6.26 -6.68 9.47
C GLN A 87 7.66 -6.04 9.64
N SER A 88 8.49 -6.55 10.56
CA SER A 88 9.81 -5.94 10.80
C SER A 88 10.74 -6.03 9.58
N LYS A 89 10.48 -6.97 8.67
CA LYS A 89 11.28 -7.20 7.47
C LYS A 89 11.36 -5.98 6.55
N PHE A 90 10.35 -5.10 6.54
CA PHE A 90 10.38 -3.91 5.70
C PHE A 90 11.44 -2.92 6.17
N ALA A 91 11.47 -2.61 7.46
CA ALA A 91 12.46 -1.71 8.05
C ALA A 91 13.88 -2.30 8.04
N GLU A 92 14.02 -3.63 8.13
CA GLU A 92 15.30 -4.34 8.04
C GLU A 92 15.85 -4.39 6.60
N CYS A 93 15.02 -4.16 5.59
CA CYS A 93 15.43 -4.24 4.19
C CYS A 93 16.12 -2.93 3.74
N PRO A 94 17.38 -2.99 3.27
CA PRO A 94 18.13 -1.79 2.87
C PRO A 94 17.60 -1.15 1.58
N ILE A 95 16.89 -1.93 0.75
CA ILE A 95 16.26 -1.51 -0.52
C ILE A 95 14.80 -1.94 -0.48
#